data_AF-A0A2G8XR92-F1
#
_entry.id   AF-A0A2G8XR92-F1
#
_cell.length_a   1.000
_cell.length_b   1.000
_cell.length_c   1.000
_cell.angle_alpha   90.00
_cell.angle_beta   90.00
_cell.angle_gamma   90.00
#
_symmetry.space_group_name_H-M   'P 1'
#
loop_
_entity.id
_entity.type
_entity.pdbx_description
1 polymer ?
#
loop_
_entity_poly.entity_id
_entity_poly.type
_entity_poly.pdbx_seq_one_letter_code
_entity_poly.pdbx_strand_id
1 'polypeptide(L)'
;MVAKKFAKVAKSKDSGKKGKGKKRAESYSSYIFKVLKQVHPETGISKKSMMIMTSFIADTFDKIATEAGKLCKYNKKDTLSSREIQTAVRLVLPGELAKHAVSEGTKAVTKYTGK
;
A
#
# COMPACT_ATOMS: atom_id res chain seq x y z
N MET A 1 -13.96 54.23 47.69
CA MET A 1 -13.04 53.08 47.83
C MET A 1 -13.86 51.82 48.06
N VAL A 2 -13.60 50.76 47.26
CA VAL A 2 -14.00 49.34 47.46
C VAL A 2 -15.51 49.07 47.30
N ALA A 3 -16.03 48.07 46.58
CA ALA A 3 -15.53 46.77 46.13
C ALA A 3 -16.15 46.36 44.79
N LYS A 4 -15.39 45.68 43.91
CA LYS A 4 -15.97 44.92 42.78
C LYS A 4 -15.57 43.45 42.93
N LYS A 5 -16.58 42.61 43.20
CA LYS A 5 -16.50 41.15 43.40
C LYS A 5 -16.02 40.45 42.12
N PHE A 6 -15.17 39.45 42.32
CA PHE A 6 -14.68 38.50 41.31
C PHE A 6 -15.83 37.62 40.77
N ALA A 7 -16.02 37.61 39.45
CA ALA A 7 -16.85 36.63 38.75
C ALA A 7 -15.95 35.65 37.99
N LYS A 8 -15.96 34.41 38.46
CA LYS A 8 -15.24 33.26 37.92
C LYS A 8 -15.85 32.88 36.57
N VAL A 9 -15.07 32.98 35.50
CA VAL A 9 -15.44 32.52 34.15
C VAL A 9 -15.76 31.03 34.19
N ALA A 10 -17.03 30.68 33.98
CA ALA A 10 -17.45 29.32 33.72
C ALA A 10 -16.99 28.93 32.31
N LYS A 11 -15.96 28.10 32.22
CA LYS A 11 -15.59 27.40 30.98
C LYS A 11 -16.68 26.36 30.71
N SER A 12 -17.55 26.65 29.76
CA SER A 12 -18.47 25.67 29.17
C SER A 12 -17.66 24.51 28.58
N LYS A 13 -17.94 23.30 29.04
CA LYS A 13 -17.47 22.06 28.42
C LYS A 13 -18.17 21.94 27.07
N ASP A 14 -17.45 22.18 25.98
CA ASP A 14 -17.87 21.78 24.64
C ASP A 14 -17.76 20.24 24.55
N SER A 15 -18.83 19.59 24.96
CA SER A 15 -19.08 18.18 24.73
C SER A 15 -19.61 18.00 23.31
N GLY A 16 -18.80 17.46 22.41
CA GLY A 16 -19.33 16.72 21.27
C GLY A 16 -18.83 17.08 19.88
N LYS A 17 -17.53 17.07 19.64
CA LYS A 17 -17.01 16.65 18.32
C LYS A 17 -16.38 15.27 18.46
N LYS A 18 -17.25 14.26 18.43
CA LYS A 18 -16.90 12.86 18.14
C LYS A 18 -16.17 12.88 16.80
N GLY A 19 -14.85 12.91 16.84
CA GLY A 19 -14.00 13.03 15.66
C GLY A 19 -14.43 11.97 14.66
N LYS A 20 -14.90 12.39 13.48
CA LYS A 20 -15.14 11.50 12.34
C LYS A 20 -13.88 10.65 12.22
N GLY A 21 -13.98 9.37 12.55
CA GLY A 21 -12.88 8.43 12.49
C GLY A 21 -12.25 8.59 11.11
N LYS A 22 -10.99 9.02 11.08
CA LYS A 22 -10.27 9.28 9.83
C LYS A 22 -10.31 7.95 9.08
N LYS A 23 -11.10 7.86 8.00
CA LYS A 23 -11.17 6.65 7.17
C LYS A 23 -9.73 6.29 6.85
N ARG A 24 -9.29 5.12 7.33
CA ARG A 24 -7.92 4.66 7.15
C ARG A 24 -7.74 4.49 5.64
N ALA A 25 -7.03 5.44 5.02
CA ALA A 25 -6.60 5.27 3.65
C ALA A 25 -5.66 4.06 3.65
N GLU A 26 -6.03 3.01 2.93
CA GLU A 26 -5.13 1.90 2.68
C GLU A 26 -3.92 2.45 1.93
N SER A 27 -2.75 2.31 2.53
CA SER A 27 -1.51 2.85 1.99
C SER A 27 -0.38 1.85 2.21
N TYR A 28 0.48 1.75 1.20
CA TYR A 28 1.67 0.90 1.23
C TYR A 28 2.84 1.51 2.04
N SER A 29 2.63 2.66 2.70
CA SER A 29 3.70 3.46 3.32
C SER A 29 4.60 2.68 4.28
N SER A 30 4.02 1.83 5.13
CA SER A 30 4.81 1.03 6.09
C SER A 30 5.69 -0.01 5.40
N TYR A 31 5.19 -0.64 4.34
CA TYR A 31 5.93 -1.64 3.56
C TYR A 31 7.03 -0.99 2.72
N ILE A 32 6.73 0.15 2.08
CA ILE A 32 7.73 0.94 1.35
C ILE A 32 8.87 1.33 2.28
N PHE A 33 8.56 1.79 3.50
CA PHE A 33 9.59 2.17 4.47
C PHE A 33 10.44 0.98 4.93
N LYS A 34 9.83 -0.19 5.17
CA LYS A 34 10.56 -1.42 5.52
C LYS A 34 11.54 -1.83 4.41
N VAL A 35 11.09 -1.82 3.16
CA VAL A 35 11.96 -2.13 2.00
C VAL A 35 13.06 -1.08 1.85
N LEU A 36 12.75 0.21 2.02
CA LEU A 36 13.75 1.28 1.97
C LEU A 36 14.85 1.05 3.00
N LYS A 37 14.52 0.72 4.25
CA LYS A 37 15.52 0.48 5.29
C LYS A 37 16.35 -0.79 5.09
N GLN A 38 15.82 -1.78 4.37
CA GLN A 38 16.57 -2.97 3.98
C GLN A 38 17.66 -2.65 2.94
N VAL A 39 17.41 -1.70 2.04
CA VAL A 39 18.35 -1.33 0.96
C VAL A 39 19.26 -0.15 1.35
N HIS A 40 18.72 0.83 2.08
CA HIS A 40 19.42 2.05 2.51
C HIS A 40 19.04 2.44 3.96
N PRO A 41 19.75 1.94 4.98
CA PRO A 41 19.41 2.16 6.40
C PRO A 41 19.41 3.63 6.83
N GLU A 42 20.34 4.44 6.32
CA GLU A 42 20.51 5.85 6.72
C GLU A 42 19.62 6.83 5.94
N THR A 43 19.01 6.39 4.84
CA THR A 43 18.23 7.27 3.96
C THR A 43 16.79 7.42 4.44
N GLY A 44 16.25 8.63 4.33
CA GLY A 44 14.84 8.95 4.58
C GLY A 44 14.07 9.18 3.28
N ILE A 45 12.74 9.11 3.34
CA ILE A 45 11.84 9.39 2.23
C ILE A 45 10.85 10.49 2.61
N SER A 46 10.67 11.48 1.72
CA SER A 46 9.73 12.58 1.95
C SER A 46 8.27 12.10 1.87
N LYS A 47 7.34 12.83 2.48
CA LYS A 47 5.90 12.54 2.38
C LYS A 47 5.39 12.57 0.94
N LYS A 48 5.90 13.50 0.11
CA LYS A 48 5.54 13.60 -1.31
C LYS A 48 6.03 12.39 -2.10
N SER A 49 7.28 11.99 -1.89
CA SER A 49 7.87 10.79 -2.50
C SER A 49 7.13 9.52 -2.07
N MET A 50 6.71 9.43 -0.80
CA MET A 50 5.92 8.30 -0.30
C MET A 50 4.57 8.16 -1.01
N MET A 51 3.89 9.28 -1.29
CA MET A 51 2.64 9.26 -2.07
C MET A 51 2.87 8.78 -3.50
N ILE A 52 3.93 9.26 -4.16
CA ILE A 52 4.29 8.81 -5.51
C ILE A 52 4.55 7.30 -5.54
N MET A 53 5.31 6.78 -4.57
CA MET A 53 5.58 5.34 -4.46
C MET A 53 4.33 4.51 -4.20
N THR A 54 3.39 5.04 -3.39
CA THR A 54 2.11 4.37 -3.13
C THR A 54 1.28 4.27 -4.41
N SER A 55 1.19 5.36 -5.18
CA SER A 55 0.50 5.36 -6.48
C SER A 55 1.17 4.45 -7.49
N PHE A 56 2.51 4.45 -7.55
CA PHE A 56 3.27 3.56 -8.44
C PHE A 56 2.95 2.07 -8.20
N ILE A 57 2.84 1.66 -6.94
CA ILE A 57 2.45 0.29 -6.58
C ILE A 57 1.01 0.00 -7.02
N ALA A 58 0.08 0.92 -6.78
CA ALA A 58 -1.31 0.76 -7.20
C ALA A 58 -1.43 0.62 -8.73
N ASP A 59 -0.78 1.51 -9.49
CA ASP A 59 -0.80 1.48 -10.96
C ASP A 59 -0.19 0.18 -11.51
N THR A 60 0.87 -0.33 -10.87
CA THR A 60 1.52 -1.58 -11.27
C THR A 60 0.65 -2.79 -10.93
N PHE A 61 0.02 -2.77 -9.74
CA PHE A 61 -0.92 -3.81 -9.32
C PHE A 61 -2.11 -3.91 -10.27
N ASP A 62 -2.74 -2.77 -10.61
CA ASP A 62 -3.90 -2.74 -11.50
C ASP A 62 -3.56 -3.26 -12.90
N LYS A 63 -2.37 -2.92 -13.43
CA LYS A 63 -1.89 -3.45 -14.72
C LYS A 63 -1.74 -4.97 -14.68
N ILE A 64 -1.08 -5.52 -13.66
CA ILE A 64 -0.86 -6.96 -13.53
C ILE A 64 -2.19 -7.69 -13.31
N ALA A 65 -3.04 -7.18 -12.42
CA ALA A 65 -4.34 -7.78 -12.11
C ALA A 65 -5.25 -7.80 -13.34
N THR A 66 -5.28 -6.70 -14.11
CA THR A 66 -6.05 -6.61 -15.34
C THR A 66 -5.60 -7.64 -16.37
N GLU A 67 -4.29 -7.77 -16.62
CA GLU A 67 -3.76 -8.74 -17.56
C GLU A 67 -3.95 -10.19 -17.07
N ALA A 68 -3.76 -10.46 -15.78
CA ALA A 68 -4.01 -11.79 -15.21
C ALA A 68 -5.49 -12.18 -15.31
N GLY A 69 -6.41 -11.23 -15.10
CA GLY A 69 -7.84 -11.43 -15.28
C GLY A 69 -8.23 -11.74 -16.72
N LYS A 70 -7.62 -11.06 -17.70
CA LYS A 70 -7.80 -11.38 -19.13
C LYS A 70 -7.30 -12.79 -19.45
N LEU A 71 -6.10 -13.17 -18.98
CA LEU A 71 -5.54 -14.51 -19.17
C LEU A 71 -6.42 -15.61 -18.56
N CYS A 72 -6.99 -15.38 -17.38
CA CYS A 72 -7.93 -16.30 -16.75
C CYS A 72 -9.17 -16.55 -17.63
N LYS A 73 -9.74 -15.46 -18.18
CA LYS A 73 -10.89 -15.53 -19.10
C LYS A 73 -10.56 -16.21 -20.42
N TYR A 74 -9.39 -15.92 -21.02
CA TYR A 74 -8.97 -16.59 -22.27
C TYR A 74 -8.78 -18.09 -22.08
N ASN A 75 -8.29 -18.50 -20.91
CA ASN A 75 -8.13 -19.90 -20.57
C ASN A 75 -9.44 -20.58 -20.11
N LYS A 76 -10.58 -19.87 -20.14
CA LYS A 76 -11.90 -20.35 -19.68
C LYS A 76 -11.87 -20.92 -18.26
N LYS A 77 -11.12 -20.27 -17.37
CA LYS A 77 -11.06 -20.62 -15.95
C LYS A 77 -11.80 -19.57 -15.12
N ASP A 78 -12.45 -20.03 -14.06
CA ASP A 78 -13.11 -19.17 -13.08
C ASP A 78 -12.20 -18.81 -11.89
N THR A 79 -11.07 -19.51 -11.75
CA THR A 79 -10.11 -19.31 -10.66
C THR A 79 -8.78 -18.81 -11.19
N LEU A 80 -8.32 -17.67 -10.66
CA LEU A 80 -7.03 -17.07 -10.98
C LEU A 80 -5.92 -17.75 -10.17
N SER A 81 -4.95 -18.36 -10.84
CA SER A 81 -3.83 -19.06 -10.21
C SER A 81 -2.52 -18.27 -10.30
N SER A 82 -1.48 -18.76 -9.62
CA SER A 82 -0.11 -18.20 -9.73
C SER A 82 0.43 -18.21 -11.15
N ARG A 83 -0.06 -19.13 -12.01
CA ARG A 83 0.35 -19.21 -13.43
C ARG A 83 -0.12 -18.01 -14.25
N GLU A 84 -1.36 -17.56 -14.04
CA GLU A 84 -1.87 -16.37 -14.73
C GLU A 84 -1.14 -15.11 -14.25
N ILE A 85 -0.85 -14.99 -12.95
CA ILE A 85 -0.03 -13.89 -12.42
C ILE A 85 1.38 -13.89 -13.02
N GLN A 86 2.06 -15.04 -13.03
CA GLN A 86 3.41 -15.16 -13.58
C GLN A 86 3.47 -14.76 -15.06
N THR A 87 2.46 -15.14 -15.83
CA THR A 87 2.37 -14.78 -17.25
C THR A 87 2.06 -13.29 -17.43
N ALA A 88 1.14 -12.73 -16.64
CA ALA A 88 0.83 -11.31 -16.65
C ALA A 88 2.06 -10.45 -16.33
N VAL A 89 2.87 -10.85 -15.34
CA VAL A 89 4.11 -10.15 -14.97
C VAL A 89 5.09 -10.09 -16.17
N ARG A 90 5.19 -11.16 -16.96
CA ARG A 90 6.04 -11.20 -18.16
C ARG A 90 5.51 -10.32 -19.30
N LEU A 91 4.21 -10.08 -19.36
CA LEU A 91 3.60 -9.19 -20.35
C LEU A 91 3.70 -7.72 -19.94
N VAL A 92 3.58 -7.41 -18.65
CA VAL A 92 3.57 -6.04 -18.13
C VAL A 92 4.98 -5.47 -17.96
N LEU A 93 5.95 -6.28 -17.54
CA LEU A 93 7.32 -5.82 -17.28
C LEU A 93 8.27 -6.14 -18.45
N PRO A 94 9.21 -5.24 -18.79
CA PRO A 94 10.15 -5.48 -19.87
C PRO A 94 11.35 -6.35 -19.44
N GLY A 95 11.85 -7.18 -20.36
CA GLY A 95 13.19 -7.77 -20.34
C GLY A 95 13.62 -8.39 -19.00
N GLU A 96 14.75 -7.92 -18.46
CA GLU A 96 15.34 -8.42 -17.21
C GLU A 96 14.45 -8.18 -15.98
N LEU A 97 13.64 -7.11 -15.96
CA LEU A 97 12.73 -6.85 -14.84
C LEU A 97 11.69 -7.97 -14.70
N ALA A 98 11.14 -8.45 -15.80
CA ALA A 98 10.21 -9.58 -15.79
C ALA A 98 10.88 -10.86 -15.26
N LYS A 99 12.13 -11.13 -15.65
CA LYS A 99 12.87 -12.32 -15.19
C LYS A 99 13.08 -12.29 -13.68
N HIS A 100 13.54 -11.17 -13.14
CA HIS A 100 13.73 -11.01 -11.70
C HIS A 100 12.42 -11.05 -10.93
N ALA A 101 11.38 -10.36 -11.39
CA ALA A 101 10.06 -10.36 -10.74
C ALA A 101 9.45 -11.77 -10.67
N VAL A 102 9.57 -12.55 -11.75
CA VAL A 102 9.10 -13.95 -11.77
C VAL A 102 9.92 -14.84 -10.82
N SER A 103 11.24 -14.64 -10.77
CA SER A 103 12.11 -15.37 -9.83
C SER A 103 11.73 -15.10 -8.38
N GLU A 104 11.57 -13.83 -8.00
CA GLU A 104 11.16 -13.44 -6.64
C GLU A 104 9.76 -13.94 -6.29
N GLY A 105 8.81 -13.86 -7.24
CA GLY A 105 7.46 -14.41 -7.05
C GLY A 105 7.47 -15.92 -6.81
N THR A 106 8.29 -16.66 -7.57
CA THR A 106 8.40 -18.12 -7.41
C THR A 106 8.99 -18.48 -6.04
N LYS A 107 10.08 -17.80 -5.63
CA LYS A 107 10.69 -17.99 -4.30
C LYS A 107 9.68 -17.75 -3.19
N ALA A 108 8.88 -16.69 -3.29
CA ALA A 108 7.85 -16.36 -2.30
C ALA A 108 6.78 -17.46 -2.18
N VAL A 109 6.31 -18.01 -3.31
CA VAL A 109 5.33 -19.11 -3.31
C VAL A 109 5.92 -20.38 -2.70
N THR A 110 7.15 -20.74 -3.07
CA THR A 110 7.85 -21.91 -2.49
C THR A 110 7.99 -21.76 -0.98
N LYS A 111 8.50 -20.61 -0.51
CA LYS A 111 8.63 -20.32 0.92
C LYS A 111 7.30 -20.38 1.67
N TYR A 112 6.23 -19.87 1.07
CA TYR A 112 4.90 -19.91 1.68
C TYR A 112 4.35 -21.34 1.80
N THR A 113 4.61 -22.19 0.80
CA THR A 113 4.14 -23.59 0.79
C THR A 113 4.98 -24.54 1.64
N GLY A 114 6.06 -24.07 2.28
CA GLY A 114 6.87 -24.85 3.22
C GLY A 114 7.70 -25.97 2.58
N LYS A 115 7.97 -25.87 1.26
CA LYS A 115 8.93 -26.72 0.57
C LYS A 115 10.30 -26.07 0.49
#